data_AF-A0A2D5VF18-F1
#
_entry.id   AF-A0A2D5VF18-F1
#
_cell.length_a   1.000
_cell.length_b   1.000
_cell.length_c   1.000
_cell.angle_alpha   90.00
_cell.angle_beta   90.00
_cell.angle_gamma   90.00
#
_symmetry.space_group_name_H-M   'P 1'
#
loop_
_entity.id
_entity.type
_entity.pdbx_description
1 polymer ?
#
loop_
_entity_poly.entity_id
_entity_poly.type
_entity_poly.pdbx_seq_one_letter_code
_entity_poly.pdbx_strand_id
1 'polypeptide(L)'
;MRTDGEPTAAKRVVGVVGGGIAGLTAAYRLSQAAQQQNLPLDLKLLEATDCIGGLIQTTTENGFVMERGPDAFITIKPWAFQLCQDLGIADQLISPNPNFPRSFIVRAGKLYPVPEGFYLMAPTALWPFVTTPIFSWRGKLRMAMDLFLPPSVPDTDESLEDFVVRRLGREAFERMAQPMIGGIYSANPKELSLKATMPQFLQLEQRFGSIIRALVETMSARRAGGVRYSIFRTFPAGMRTLVDRLVQG
;
A
#
# COMPACT_ATOMS: atom_id res chain seq x y z
N MET A 1 35.84 38.64 -39.34
CA MET A 1 36.11 37.54 -38.39
C MET A 1 34.85 37.37 -37.55
N ARG A 2 33.92 36.52 -38.01
CA ARG A 2 32.70 36.17 -37.28
C ARG A 2 33.06 34.97 -36.42
N THR A 3 32.97 35.11 -35.10
CA THR A 3 33.03 33.98 -34.19
C THR A 3 31.65 33.34 -34.21
N ASP A 4 31.54 32.21 -34.91
CA ASP A 4 30.37 31.35 -34.88
C ASP A 4 30.28 30.76 -33.46
N GLY A 5 29.47 31.39 -32.60
CA GLY A 5 29.12 30.84 -31.30
C GLY A 5 28.29 29.58 -31.52
N GLU A 6 28.77 28.45 -31.01
CA GLU A 6 28.01 27.21 -30.99
C GLU A 6 26.61 27.47 -30.40
N PRO A 7 25.53 26.93 -31.01
CA PRO A 7 24.19 27.09 -30.48
C PRO A 7 24.13 26.48 -29.09
N THR A 8 24.07 27.32 -28.06
CA THR A 8 23.87 26.90 -26.68
C THR A 8 22.56 26.12 -26.64
N ALA A 9 22.61 24.85 -26.24
CA ALA A 9 21.43 24.00 -26.22
C ALA A 9 20.28 24.71 -25.48
N ALA A 10 19.16 24.95 -26.17
CA ALA A 10 18.06 25.73 -25.64
C ALA A 10 17.56 25.12 -24.31
N LYS A 11 17.49 25.95 -23.26
CA LYS A 11 17.01 25.56 -21.93
C LYS A 11 15.57 25.04 -22.06
N ARG A 12 15.34 23.78 -21.71
CA ARG A 12 14.00 23.18 -21.73
C ARG A 12 13.22 23.62 -20.51
N VAL A 13 11.99 24.09 -20.67
CA VAL A 13 11.12 24.47 -19.54
C VAL A 13 10.10 23.36 -19.29
N VAL A 14 10.01 22.89 -18.06
CA VAL A 14 9.03 21.87 -17.65
C VAL A 14 8.24 22.37 -16.45
N GLY A 15 6.92 22.39 -16.58
CA GLY A 15 6.00 22.67 -15.48
C GLY A 15 5.46 21.37 -14.86
N VAL A 16 5.55 21.26 -13.54
CA VAL A 16 4.90 20.21 -12.74
C VAL A 16 3.76 20.86 -11.96
N VAL A 17 2.54 20.36 -12.14
CA VAL A 17 1.35 20.90 -11.47
C VAL A 17 0.97 19.97 -10.31
N GLY A 18 0.95 20.52 -9.10
CA GLY A 18 0.72 19.84 -7.83
C GLY A 18 2.00 19.59 -7.04
N GLY A 19 2.08 20.13 -5.83
CA GLY A 19 3.13 19.96 -4.83
C GLY A 19 2.92 18.79 -3.87
N GLY A 20 2.09 17.81 -4.25
CA GLY A 20 1.99 16.54 -3.54
C GLY A 20 3.16 15.60 -3.80
N ILE A 21 3.20 14.46 -3.10
CA ILE A 21 4.28 13.45 -3.25
C ILE A 21 4.56 13.04 -4.70
N ALA A 22 3.53 12.95 -5.53
CA ALA A 22 3.69 12.59 -6.94
C ALA A 22 4.42 13.68 -7.74
N GLY A 23 4.01 14.94 -7.59
CA GLY A 23 4.64 16.06 -8.29
C GLY A 23 6.05 16.35 -7.78
N LEU A 24 6.27 16.29 -6.45
CA LEU A 24 7.60 16.41 -5.87
C LEU A 24 8.54 15.30 -6.35
N THR A 25 8.08 14.05 -6.37
CA THR A 25 8.89 12.94 -6.88
C THR A 25 9.17 13.09 -8.38
N ALA A 26 8.19 13.54 -9.17
CA ALA A 26 8.38 13.80 -10.59
C ALA A 26 9.42 14.90 -10.82
N ALA A 27 9.33 16.00 -10.06
CA ALA A 27 10.28 17.10 -10.10
C ALA A 27 11.70 16.63 -9.74
N TYR A 28 11.84 15.89 -8.64
CA TYR A 28 13.10 15.30 -8.20
C TYR A 28 13.73 14.40 -9.27
N ARG A 29 12.94 13.47 -9.85
CA ARG A 29 13.42 12.56 -10.90
C ARG A 29 13.80 13.27 -12.19
N LEU A 30 13.06 14.30 -12.59
CA LEU A 30 13.38 15.13 -13.76
C LEU A 30 14.70 15.90 -13.54
N SER A 31 14.89 16.45 -12.34
CA SER A 31 16.13 17.13 -11.95
C SER A 31 17.32 16.18 -12.03
N GLN A 32 17.21 14.99 -11.42
CA GLN A 32 18.27 13.97 -11.48
C GLN A 32 18.61 13.56 -12.91
N ALA A 33 17.59 13.27 -13.73
CA ALA A 33 17.80 12.87 -15.12
C ALA A 33 18.46 13.98 -15.96
N ALA A 34 18.06 15.23 -15.76
CA ALA A 34 18.68 16.37 -16.44
C ALA A 34 20.14 16.57 -16.03
N GLN A 35 20.46 16.47 -14.74
CA GLN A 35 21.84 16.53 -14.25
C GLN A 35 22.71 15.42 -14.83
N GLN A 36 22.22 14.17 -14.82
CA GLN A 36 22.95 13.01 -15.37
C GLN A 36 23.24 13.14 -16.87
N GLN A 37 22.33 13.78 -17.62
CA GLN A 37 22.47 13.98 -19.06
C GLN A 37 23.10 15.35 -19.41
N ASN A 38 23.51 16.13 -18.40
CA ASN A 38 23.99 17.50 -18.53
C ASN A 38 23.06 18.39 -19.40
N LEU A 39 21.75 18.22 -19.22
CA LEU A 39 20.72 18.94 -19.95
C LEU A 39 20.30 20.21 -19.19
N PRO A 40 20.29 21.38 -19.86
CA PRO A 40 19.78 22.60 -19.24
C PRO A 40 18.25 22.53 -19.08
N LEU A 41 17.79 22.36 -17.83
CA LEU A 41 16.37 22.26 -17.46
C LEU A 41 15.95 23.46 -16.60
N ASP A 42 14.83 24.09 -16.95
CA ASP A 42 14.07 25.05 -16.14
C ASP A 42 12.83 24.35 -15.58
N LEU A 43 12.93 23.83 -14.37
CA LEU A 43 11.84 23.10 -13.74
C LEU A 43 11.02 24.04 -12.85
N LYS A 44 9.71 24.10 -13.08
CA LYS A 44 8.77 24.90 -12.29
C LYS A 44 7.73 23.98 -11.66
N LEU A 45 7.63 23.98 -10.34
CA LEU A 45 6.56 23.30 -9.63
C LEU A 45 5.51 24.33 -9.21
N LEU A 46 4.25 24.05 -9.56
CA LEU A 46 3.10 24.91 -9.29
C LEU A 46 2.19 24.18 -8.31
N GLU A 47 2.08 24.69 -7.09
CA GLU A 47 1.15 24.19 -6.07
C GLU A 47 0.05 25.24 -5.85
N ALA A 48 -1.20 24.80 -5.75
CA ALA A 48 -2.35 25.69 -5.62
C ALA A 48 -2.52 26.23 -4.20
N THR A 49 -1.99 25.53 -3.20
CA THR A 49 -2.06 25.89 -1.78
C THR A 49 -0.77 26.52 -1.28
N ASP A 50 -0.80 27.06 -0.06
CA ASP A 50 0.39 27.62 0.60
C ASP A 50 1.30 26.53 1.22
N CYS A 51 1.00 25.25 1.01
CA CYS A 51 1.69 24.13 1.65
C CYS A 51 2.07 23.04 0.63
N ILE A 52 3.36 22.70 0.61
CA ILE A 52 3.87 21.53 -0.13
C ILE A 52 3.61 20.25 0.68
N GLY A 53 3.44 19.13 -0.01
CA GLY A 53 3.23 17.79 0.56
C GLY A 53 1.87 17.18 0.18
N GLY A 54 0.92 18.01 -0.22
CA GLY A 54 -0.44 17.57 -0.56
C GLY A 54 -1.12 16.90 0.64
N LEU A 55 -1.50 15.63 0.49
CA LEU A 55 -2.10 14.84 1.57
C LEU A 55 -1.12 14.50 2.70
N ILE A 56 0.20 14.51 2.45
CA ILE A 56 1.21 14.22 3.46
C ILE A 56 1.40 15.45 4.34
N GLN A 57 0.82 15.41 5.53
CA GLN A 57 0.86 16.50 6.49
C GLN A 57 1.05 15.95 7.90
N THR A 58 2.16 16.34 8.52
CA THR A 58 2.46 16.04 9.92
C THR A 58 2.39 17.32 10.74
N THR A 59 1.80 17.24 11.94
CA THR A 59 1.76 18.32 12.93
C THR A 59 2.42 17.86 14.23
N THR A 60 3.10 18.79 14.91
CA THR A 60 3.73 18.53 16.20
C THR A 60 3.14 19.48 17.24
N GLU A 61 2.39 18.93 18.19
CA GLU A 61 1.68 19.71 19.21
C GLU A 61 1.83 19.01 20.57
N ASN A 62 2.18 19.76 21.63
CA ASN A 62 2.32 19.25 23.00
C ASN A 62 3.22 17.99 23.13
N GLY A 63 4.26 17.88 22.31
CA GLY A 63 5.17 16.74 22.29
C GLY A 63 4.66 15.52 21.51
N PHE A 64 3.50 15.61 20.87
CA PHE A 64 2.95 14.57 20.00
C PHE A 64 3.23 14.88 18.53
N VAL A 65 3.63 13.85 17.78
CA VAL A 65 3.71 13.88 16.32
C VAL A 65 2.44 13.20 15.79
N MET A 66 1.64 13.95 15.02
CA MET A 66 0.35 13.49 14.52
C MET A 66 0.25 13.70 13.01
N GLU A 67 -0.29 12.69 12.33
CA GLU A 67 -0.49 12.71 10.88
C GLU A 67 -1.91 13.15 10.57
N ARG A 68 -2.06 14.08 9.63
CA ARG A 68 -3.36 14.57 9.14
C ARG A 68 -3.86 13.84 7.90
N GLY A 69 -3.02 12.96 7.33
CA GLY A 69 -3.31 12.17 6.15
C GLY A 69 -2.71 10.77 6.26
N PRO A 70 -1.81 10.36 5.34
CA PRO A 70 -1.15 9.07 5.44
C PRO A 70 -0.14 9.06 6.60
N ASP A 71 -0.16 7.99 7.38
CA ASP A 71 0.67 7.81 8.58
C ASP A 71 1.92 6.94 8.35
N ALA A 72 1.87 6.08 7.34
CA ALA A 72 2.95 5.19 6.95
C ALA A 72 2.83 4.77 5.48
N PHE A 73 3.91 4.19 4.94
CA PHE A 73 3.89 3.46 3.66
C PHE A 73 4.24 1.99 3.87
N ILE A 74 3.83 1.15 2.92
CA ILE A 74 4.17 -0.29 2.91
C ILE A 74 5.44 -0.56 2.10
N THR A 75 6.34 -1.40 2.62
CA THR A 75 7.60 -1.79 1.96
C THR A 75 7.44 -2.89 0.92
N ILE A 76 6.25 -3.48 0.79
CA ILE A 76 5.95 -4.47 -0.25
C ILE A 76 6.11 -3.84 -1.65
N LYS A 77 5.80 -2.54 -1.77
CA LYS A 77 6.10 -1.77 -2.98
C LYS A 77 7.48 -1.12 -2.81
N PRO A 78 8.45 -1.39 -3.69
CA PRO A 78 9.83 -0.96 -3.48
C PRO A 78 10.02 0.56 -3.63
N TRP A 79 9.16 1.23 -4.39
CA TRP A 79 9.38 2.60 -4.87
C TRP A 79 9.54 3.65 -3.75
N ALA A 80 8.71 3.59 -2.70
CA ALA A 80 8.80 4.54 -1.60
C ALA A 80 10.07 4.33 -0.77
N PHE A 81 10.44 3.07 -0.54
CA PHE A 81 11.67 2.72 0.16
C PHE A 81 12.91 3.13 -0.66
N GLN A 82 12.91 2.87 -1.97
CA GLN A 82 13.96 3.30 -2.89
C GLN A 82 14.10 4.83 -2.90
N LEU A 83 12.98 5.56 -2.92
CA LEU A 83 13.04 7.02 -2.82
C LEU A 83 13.70 7.48 -1.51
N CYS A 84 13.42 6.81 -0.38
CA CYS A 84 14.10 7.09 0.88
C CYS A 84 15.61 6.78 0.82
N GLN A 85 16.01 5.73 0.08
CA GLN A 85 17.42 5.40 -0.13
C GLN A 85 18.11 6.48 -0.97
N ASP A 86 17.49 6.88 -2.07
CA ASP A 86 18.02 7.92 -2.96
C ASP A 86 18.19 9.26 -2.24
N LEU A 87 17.28 9.56 -1.30
CA LEU A 87 17.33 10.76 -0.47
C LEU A 87 18.26 10.64 0.73
N GLY A 88 18.85 9.46 1.00
CA GLY A 88 19.73 9.23 2.13
C GLY A 88 19.03 9.33 3.50
N ILE A 89 17.78 8.87 3.59
CA ILE A 89 16.95 8.89 4.82
C ILE A 89 16.35 7.53 5.18
N ALA A 90 16.70 6.47 4.45
CA ALA A 90 16.16 5.13 4.68
C ALA A 90 16.53 4.56 6.07
N ASP A 91 17.65 4.98 6.64
CA ASP A 91 18.14 4.60 7.97
C ASP A 91 17.33 5.21 9.12
N GLN A 92 16.58 6.28 8.85
CA GLN A 92 15.71 6.95 9.82
C GLN A 92 14.34 6.28 9.97
N LEU A 93 14.01 5.33 9.09
CA LEU A 93 12.70 4.70 9.07
C LEU A 93 12.45 3.84 10.30
N ILE A 94 11.30 4.05 10.95
CA ILE A 94 10.85 3.27 12.09
C ILE A 94 9.73 2.30 11.71
N SER A 95 9.55 1.28 12.53
CA SER A 95 8.47 0.28 12.41
C SER A 95 7.39 0.51 13.47
N PRO A 96 6.15 0.02 13.23
CA PRO A 96 5.16 -0.11 14.28
C PRO A 96 5.71 -0.81 15.53
N ASN A 97 5.16 -0.47 16.69
CA ASN A 97 5.58 -1.02 17.98
C ASN A 97 5.47 -2.57 17.97
N PRO A 98 6.60 -3.29 18.11
CA PRO A 98 6.60 -4.76 18.02
C PRO A 98 5.94 -5.43 19.22
N ASN A 99 5.73 -4.72 20.33
CA ASN A 99 5.15 -5.28 21.56
C ASN A 99 3.63 -5.46 21.46
N PHE A 100 2.95 -4.76 20.55
CA PHE A 100 1.49 -4.80 20.41
C PHE A 100 1.06 -4.99 18.95
N PRO A 101 1.43 -6.10 18.29
CA PRO A 101 1.10 -6.35 16.89
C PRO A 101 -0.34 -6.87 16.75
N ARG A 102 -1.34 -6.06 17.14
CA ARG A 102 -2.76 -6.47 17.07
C ARG A 102 -3.62 -5.46 16.34
N SER A 103 -4.46 -5.97 15.47
CA SER A 103 -5.60 -5.25 14.91
C SER A 103 -6.88 -5.95 15.29
N PHE A 104 -7.95 -5.18 15.37
CA PHE A 104 -9.24 -5.65 15.85
C PHE A 104 -10.33 -5.29 14.85
N ILE A 105 -11.36 -6.13 14.82
CA ILE A 105 -12.62 -5.82 14.16
C ILE A 105 -13.67 -5.63 15.23
N VAL A 106 -14.40 -4.52 15.13
CA VAL A 106 -15.57 -4.27 15.98
C VAL A 106 -16.76 -4.99 15.38
N ARG A 107 -17.42 -5.83 16.20
CA ARG A 107 -18.68 -6.48 15.84
C ARG A 107 -19.60 -6.50 17.05
N ALA A 108 -20.82 -5.98 16.88
CA ALA A 108 -21.81 -5.91 17.96
C ALA A 108 -21.24 -5.30 19.26
N GLY A 109 -20.48 -4.21 19.13
CA GLY A 109 -19.85 -3.50 20.25
C GLY A 109 -18.66 -4.22 20.91
N LYS A 110 -18.21 -5.36 20.38
CA LYS A 110 -17.08 -6.14 20.91
C LYS A 110 -15.90 -6.13 19.94
N LEU A 111 -14.68 -6.05 20.50
CA LEU A 111 -13.44 -6.14 19.76
C LEU A 111 -13.03 -7.60 19.58
N TYR A 112 -12.81 -7.99 18.34
CA TYR A 112 -12.30 -9.32 17.98
C TYR A 112 -10.93 -9.19 17.34
N PRO A 113 -9.90 -9.90 17.82
CA PRO A 113 -8.58 -9.84 17.21
C PRO A 113 -8.64 -10.42 15.79
N VAL A 114 -8.04 -9.71 14.85
CA VAL A 114 -7.85 -10.21 13.49
C VAL A 114 -6.93 -11.43 13.56
N PRO A 115 -7.33 -12.61 13.02
CA PRO A 115 -6.51 -13.80 13.05
C PRO A 115 -5.16 -13.56 12.35
N GLU A 116 -4.09 -14.10 12.94
CA GLU A 116 -2.79 -14.12 12.29
C GLU A 116 -2.92 -14.82 10.92
N GLY A 117 -2.37 -14.19 9.88
CA GLY A 117 -2.50 -14.65 8.50
C GLY A 117 -3.55 -13.94 7.64
N PHE A 118 -4.47 -13.14 8.23
CA PHE A 118 -5.46 -12.38 7.44
C PHE A 118 -4.86 -11.15 6.72
N TYR A 119 -3.66 -10.71 7.10
CA TYR A 119 -2.94 -9.62 6.41
C TYR A 119 -2.44 -10.07 5.03
N LEU A 120 -3.37 -10.15 4.08
CA LEU A 120 -3.31 -10.16 2.61
C LEU A 120 -2.22 -10.92 1.85
N MET A 121 -1.14 -11.42 2.45
CA MET A 121 -0.15 -12.25 1.75
C MET A 121 0.81 -13.11 2.61
N ALA A 122 0.63 -13.24 3.93
CA ALA A 122 1.48 -14.11 4.74
C ALA A 122 0.63 -14.88 5.74
N PRO A 123 -0.07 -15.93 5.27
CA PRO A 123 -0.61 -16.92 6.18
C PRO A 123 0.57 -17.50 6.99
N THR A 124 0.61 -17.25 8.29
CA THR A 124 1.58 -17.86 9.22
C THR A 124 0.99 -19.11 9.87
N ALA A 125 -0.35 -19.20 9.94
CA ALA A 125 -1.09 -20.36 10.40
C ALA A 125 -2.52 -20.36 9.85
N LEU A 126 -3.08 -21.53 9.53
CA LEU A 126 -4.52 -21.69 9.27
C LEU A 126 -5.34 -21.87 10.54
N TRP A 127 -4.71 -22.31 11.64
CA TRP A 127 -5.38 -22.58 12.91
C TRP A 127 -6.16 -21.37 13.48
N PRO A 128 -5.64 -20.14 13.44
CA PRO A 128 -6.37 -18.95 13.89
C PRO A 128 -7.69 -18.70 13.15
N PHE A 129 -7.81 -19.12 11.89
CA PHE A 129 -9.04 -18.99 11.10
C PHE A 129 -10.11 -19.99 11.54
N VAL A 130 -9.69 -21.14 12.07
CA VAL A 130 -10.59 -22.17 12.59
C VAL A 130 -11.05 -21.83 14.00
N THR A 131 -10.19 -21.27 14.84
CA THR A 131 -10.51 -20.98 16.25
C THR A 131 -11.17 -19.62 16.46
N THR A 132 -11.05 -18.67 15.52
CA THR A 132 -11.61 -17.33 15.70
C THR A 132 -13.14 -17.35 15.88
N PRO A 133 -13.68 -16.56 16.84
CA PRO A 133 -15.12 -16.39 17.02
C PRO A 133 -15.74 -15.40 16.02
N ILE A 134 -14.94 -14.78 15.15
CA ILE A 134 -15.44 -13.84 14.12
C ILE A 134 -16.41 -14.54 13.18
N PHE A 135 -16.09 -15.79 12.79
CA PHE A 135 -16.90 -16.60 11.89
C PHE A 135 -17.71 -17.66 12.64
N SER A 136 -18.95 -17.83 12.22
CA SER A 136 -19.84 -18.91 12.62
C SER A 136 -19.32 -20.24 12.06
N TRP A 137 -19.78 -21.35 12.64
CA TRP A 137 -19.44 -22.68 12.10
C TRP A 137 -19.90 -22.83 10.63
N ARG A 138 -21.06 -22.25 10.28
CA ARG A 138 -21.58 -22.23 8.89
C ARG A 138 -20.69 -21.40 7.98
N GLY A 139 -20.24 -20.24 8.45
CA GLY A 139 -19.31 -19.37 7.74
C GLY A 139 -17.97 -20.07 7.48
N LYS A 140 -17.41 -20.74 8.49
CA LYS A 140 -16.18 -21.54 8.35
C LYS A 140 -16.34 -22.66 7.33
N LEU A 141 -17.45 -23.40 7.38
CA LEU A 141 -17.73 -24.45 6.40
C LEU A 141 -17.86 -23.86 4.98
N ARG A 142 -18.54 -22.72 4.84
CA ARG A 142 -18.67 -22.02 3.57
C ARG A 142 -17.33 -21.53 3.02
N MET A 143 -16.43 -21.04 3.89
CA MET A 143 -15.07 -20.67 3.49
C MET A 143 -14.29 -21.91 3.03
N ALA A 144 -14.39 -23.03 3.75
CA ALA A 144 -13.70 -24.28 3.40
C ALA A 144 -14.12 -24.83 2.02
N MET A 145 -15.33 -24.51 1.55
CA MET A 145 -15.78 -24.86 0.20
C MET A 145 -14.91 -24.25 -0.91
N ASP A 146 -14.13 -23.19 -0.66
CA ASP A 146 -13.17 -22.65 -1.63
C ASP A 146 -12.21 -23.72 -2.18
N LEU A 147 -11.89 -24.74 -1.39
CA LEU A 147 -11.04 -25.87 -1.81
C LEU A 147 -11.64 -26.71 -2.95
N PHE A 148 -12.94 -26.59 -3.19
CA PHE A 148 -13.69 -27.39 -4.17
C PHE A 148 -14.33 -26.53 -5.27
N LEU A 149 -14.28 -25.20 -5.16
CA LEU A 149 -14.83 -24.30 -6.16
C LEU A 149 -13.89 -24.23 -7.37
N PRO A 150 -14.40 -24.41 -8.61
CA PRO A 150 -13.56 -24.31 -9.80
C PRO A 150 -13.03 -22.87 -9.95
N PRO A 151 -11.80 -22.67 -10.47
CA PRO A 151 -11.33 -21.34 -10.85
C PRO A 151 -12.32 -20.70 -11.84
N SER A 152 -12.57 -19.41 -11.67
CA SER A 152 -13.31 -18.63 -12.67
C SER A 152 -12.31 -17.77 -13.43
N VAL A 153 -12.54 -17.62 -14.73
CA VAL A 153 -11.93 -16.56 -15.53
C VAL A 153 -13.10 -15.68 -15.97
N PRO A 154 -13.44 -14.64 -15.20
CA PRO A 154 -14.49 -13.73 -15.60
C PRO A 154 -14.16 -13.09 -16.96
N ASP A 155 -15.12 -13.09 -17.89
CA ASP A 155 -14.98 -12.38 -19.18
C ASP A 155 -14.86 -10.86 -18.99
N THR A 156 -15.27 -10.36 -17.81
CA THR A 156 -15.25 -8.95 -17.41
C THR A 156 -14.67 -8.81 -16.00
N ASP A 157 -14.12 -7.63 -15.68
CA ASP A 157 -13.54 -7.37 -14.37
C ASP A 157 -14.61 -7.48 -13.26
N GLU A 158 -14.38 -8.35 -12.28
CA GLU A 158 -15.32 -8.56 -11.18
C GLU A 158 -15.03 -7.61 -10.00
N SER A 159 -16.07 -7.30 -9.23
CA SER A 159 -15.89 -6.48 -8.02
C SER A 159 -15.19 -7.27 -6.92
N LEU A 160 -14.53 -6.54 -6.02
CA LEU A 160 -13.89 -7.13 -4.85
C LEU A 160 -14.90 -7.82 -3.92
N GLU A 161 -16.12 -7.29 -3.78
CA GLU A 161 -17.19 -7.97 -3.06
C GLU A 161 -17.57 -9.30 -3.71
N ASP A 162 -17.85 -9.29 -5.01
CA ASP A 162 -18.34 -10.47 -5.72
C ASP A 162 -17.32 -11.60 -5.66
N PHE A 163 -16.04 -11.28 -5.84
CA PHE A 163 -14.95 -12.24 -5.69
C PHE A 163 -14.93 -12.89 -4.31
N VAL A 164 -14.93 -12.08 -3.24
CA VAL A 164 -14.86 -12.60 -1.86
C VAL A 164 -16.10 -13.42 -1.52
N VAL A 165 -17.28 -12.96 -1.95
CA VAL A 165 -18.55 -13.65 -1.69
C VAL A 165 -18.61 -14.97 -2.46
N ARG A 166 -18.15 -15.00 -3.71
CA ARG A 166 -18.06 -16.20 -4.54
C ARG A 166 -17.08 -17.21 -3.94
N ARG A 167 -15.90 -16.76 -3.52
CA ARG A 167 -14.84 -17.62 -2.99
C ARG A 167 -15.10 -18.06 -1.55
N LEU A 168 -15.23 -17.09 -0.64
CA LEU A 168 -15.21 -17.30 0.81
C LEU A 168 -16.59 -17.14 1.47
N GLY A 169 -17.57 -16.57 0.77
CA GLY A 169 -18.93 -16.38 1.25
C GLY A 169 -19.21 -15.00 1.84
N ARG A 170 -20.51 -14.65 1.92
CA ARG A 170 -21.00 -13.35 2.44
C ARG A 170 -20.47 -13.02 3.84
N GLU A 171 -20.44 -14.01 4.73
CA GLU A 171 -20.00 -13.81 6.11
C GLU A 171 -18.52 -13.42 6.20
N ALA A 172 -17.66 -14.02 5.36
CA ALA A 172 -16.25 -13.67 5.28
C ALA A 172 -16.04 -12.25 4.72
N PHE A 173 -16.89 -11.85 3.78
CA PHE A 173 -16.89 -10.49 3.27
C PHE A 173 -17.29 -9.48 4.36
N GLU A 174 -18.50 -9.58 4.91
CA GLU A 174 -19.05 -8.59 5.85
C GLU A 174 -18.24 -8.46 7.14
N ARG A 175 -17.78 -9.59 7.69
CA ARG A 175 -17.15 -9.60 9.01
C ARG A 175 -15.66 -9.34 8.99
N MET A 176 -15.05 -9.26 7.83
CA MET A 176 -13.59 -9.26 7.73
C MET A 176 -13.08 -8.53 6.50
N ALA A 177 -13.43 -8.96 5.28
CA ALA A 177 -12.90 -8.30 4.08
C ALA A 177 -13.36 -6.84 3.99
N GLN A 178 -14.66 -6.58 4.12
CA GLN A 178 -15.25 -5.25 4.01
C GLN A 178 -14.65 -4.25 5.02
N PRO A 179 -14.54 -4.53 6.33
CA PRO A 179 -13.89 -3.64 7.28
C PRO A 179 -12.45 -3.26 6.90
N MET A 180 -11.65 -4.20 6.40
CA MET A 180 -10.26 -3.90 6.01
C MET A 180 -10.19 -3.12 4.69
N ILE A 181 -11.02 -3.47 3.72
CA ILE A 181 -11.09 -2.77 2.43
C ILE A 181 -11.54 -1.33 2.65
N GLY A 182 -12.55 -1.12 3.50
CA GLY A 182 -13.01 0.19 3.90
C GLY A 182 -11.90 1.02 4.52
N GLY A 183 -11.04 0.42 5.36
CA GLY A 183 -9.88 1.09 5.95
C GLY A 183 -8.79 1.49 4.94
N ILE A 184 -8.64 0.78 3.82
CA ILE A 184 -7.59 1.05 2.83
C ILE A 184 -8.08 1.99 1.72
N TYR A 185 -9.27 1.73 1.18
CA TYR A 185 -9.78 2.41 0.00
C TYR A 185 -10.87 3.44 0.30
N SER A 186 -11.48 3.40 1.49
CA SER A 186 -12.63 4.26 1.84
C SER A 186 -13.73 4.28 0.75
N ALA A 187 -13.90 3.17 0.04
CA ALA A 187 -14.75 3.05 -1.14
C ALA A 187 -15.68 1.83 -1.03
N ASN A 188 -16.76 1.85 -1.81
CA ASN A 188 -17.72 0.75 -1.90
C ASN A 188 -17.07 -0.47 -2.55
N PRO A 189 -16.94 -1.63 -1.86
CA PRO A 189 -16.29 -2.81 -2.44
C PRO A 189 -17.00 -3.39 -3.68
N LYS A 190 -18.27 -3.05 -3.93
CA LYS A 190 -18.97 -3.40 -5.18
C LYS A 190 -18.49 -2.61 -6.39
N GLU A 191 -17.90 -1.45 -6.18
CA GLU A 191 -17.39 -0.57 -7.24
C GLU A 191 -15.87 -0.72 -7.40
N LEU A 192 -15.20 -1.41 -6.47
CA LEU A 192 -13.77 -1.67 -6.53
C LEU A 192 -13.48 -2.84 -7.47
N SER A 193 -12.84 -2.52 -8.60
CA SER A 193 -12.22 -3.49 -9.50
C SER A 193 -11.23 -4.38 -8.74
N LEU A 194 -11.43 -5.70 -8.79
CA LEU A 194 -10.48 -6.65 -8.21
C LEU A 194 -9.14 -6.59 -8.96
N LYS A 195 -9.17 -6.47 -10.29
CA LYS A 195 -7.95 -6.45 -11.12
C LYS A 195 -7.09 -5.22 -10.85
N ALA A 196 -7.69 -4.06 -10.59
CA ALA A 196 -6.97 -2.82 -10.30
C ALA A 196 -6.45 -2.76 -8.86
N THR A 197 -7.21 -3.31 -7.90
CA THR A 197 -6.91 -3.15 -6.47
C THR A 197 -6.11 -4.30 -5.89
N MET A 198 -6.47 -5.54 -6.23
CA MET A 198 -5.88 -6.75 -5.65
C MET A 198 -5.65 -7.87 -6.69
N PRO A 199 -4.91 -7.59 -7.79
CA PRO A 199 -4.67 -8.56 -8.87
C PRO A 199 -3.98 -9.84 -8.41
N GLN A 200 -3.26 -9.80 -7.29
CA GLN A 200 -2.65 -10.97 -6.69
C GLN A 200 -3.67 -12.08 -6.39
N PHE A 201 -4.91 -11.78 -6.01
CA PHE A 201 -5.88 -12.81 -5.67
C PHE A 201 -6.41 -13.53 -6.90
N LEU A 202 -6.57 -12.81 -8.02
CA LEU A 202 -6.83 -13.42 -9.32
C LEU A 202 -5.69 -14.36 -9.72
N GLN A 203 -4.44 -13.94 -9.55
CA GLN A 203 -3.28 -14.79 -9.85
C GLN A 203 -3.24 -16.05 -8.96
N LEU A 204 -3.57 -15.93 -7.67
CA LEU A 204 -3.65 -17.06 -6.75
C LEU A 204 -4.79 -18.02 -7.13
N GLU A 205 -5.98 -17.50 -7.45
CA GLU A 205 -7.10 -18.31 -7.94
C GLU A 205 -6.73 -19.07 -9.23
N GLN A 206 -6.16 -18.37 -10.22
CA GLN A 206 -5.80 -18.97 -11.51
C GLN A 206 -4.71 -20.03 -11.36
N ARG A 207 -3.70 -19.78 -10.52
CA ARG A 207 -2.57 -20.69 -10.34
C ARG A 207 -2.89 -21.91 -9.50
N PHE A 208 -3.69 -21.75 -8.44
CA PHE A 208 -3.92 -22.81 -7.44
C PHE A 208 -5.36 -23.36 -7.44
N GLY A 209 -6.27 -22.76 -8.20
CA GLY A 209 -7.70 -23.08 -8.25
C GLY A 209 -8.49 -22.61 -7.02
N SER A 210 -7.81 -22.30 -5.92
CA SER A 210 -8.38 -21.97 -4.61
C SER A 210 -7.46 -21.01 -3.87
N ILE A 211 -8.05 -20.03 -3.19
CA ILE A 211 -7.33 -19.07 -2.36
C ILE A 211 -6.78 -19.76 -1.11
N ILE A 212 -7.53 -20.67 -0.49
CA ILE A 212 -7.04 -21.44 0.66
C ILE A 212 -5.84 -22.31 0.27
N ARG A 213 -5.91 -23.01 -0.88
CA ARG A 213 -4.76 -23.79 -1.38
C ARG A 213 -3.56 -22.90 -1.64
N ALA A 214 -3.78 -21.77 -2.30
CA ALA A 214 -2.73 -20.80 -2.57
C ALA A 214 -2.08 -20.31 -1.28
N LEU A 215 -2.88 -19.96 -0.28
CA LEU A 215 -2.39 -19.55 1.03
C LEU A 215 -1.49 -20.63 1.62
N VAL A 216 -1.96 -21.88 1.75
CA VAL A 216 -1.20 -23.02 2.29
C VAL A 216 0.13 -23.23 1.57
N GLU A 217 0.13 -23.23 0.25
CA GLU A 217 1.34 -23.48 -0.54
C GLU A 217 2.34 -22.32 -0.43
N THR A 218 1.84 -21.09 -0.28
CA THR A 218 2.71 -19.93 -0.06
C THR A 218 3.25 -19.87 1.38
N MET A 219 2.64 -20.58 2.34
CA MET A 219 3.14 -20.68 3.73
C MET A 219 4.46 -21.44 3.78
N SER A 220 4.54 -22.57 3.07
CA SER A 220 5.70 -23.47 3.11
C SER A 220 6.95 -22.79 2.54
N ALA A 221 6.78 -21.97 1.50
CA ALA A 221 7.84 -21.22 0.85
C ALA A 221 8.36 -20.00 1.65
N ARG A 222 7.59 -19.48 2.63
CA ARG A 222 7.90 -18.22 3.34
C ARG A 222 8.30 -18.37 4.81
N ARG A 223 8.52 -19.60 5.30
CA ARG A 223 8.97 -19.87 6.69
C ARG A 223 10.30 -19.19 7.11
N ALA A 224 10.99 -18.49 6.22
CA ALA A 224 12.25 -17.79 6.47
C ALA A 224 12.15 -16.26 6.71
N GLY A 225 10.95 -15.64 6.71
CA GLY A 225 10.81 -14.18 6.84
C GLY A 225 9.87 -13.74 7.96
N GLY A 226 10.40 -13.03 8.95
CA GLY A 226 9.69 -12.58 10.16
C GLY A 226 8.49 -11.64 9.97
N VAL A 227 7.84 -11.37 11.11
CA VAL A 227 6.52 -10.75 11.32
C VAL A 227 6.26 -9.47 10.50
N ARG A 228 5.11 -9.43 9.82
CA ARG A 228 4.67 -8.36 8.89
C ARG A 228 4.23 -7.03 9.50
N TYR A 229 4.17 -6.86 10.81
CA TYR A 229 4.11 -5.50 11.37
C TYR A 229 5.33 -4.67 10.92
N SER A 230 6.41 -5.34 10.49
CA SER A 230 7.58 -4.73 9.84
C SER A 230 7.39 -4.31 8.36
N ILE A 231 6.18 -4.34 7.78
CA ILE A 231 6.00 -3.80 6.41
C ILE A 231 5.67 -2.31 6.40
N PHE A 232 5.07 -1.80 7.46
CA PHE A 232 4.77 -0.38 7.57
C PHE A 232 6.02 0.37 8.01
N ARG A 233 6.27 1.50 7.38
CA ARG A 233 7.39 2.39 7.68
C ARG A 233 6.90 3.82 7.73
N THR A 234 7.43 4.55 8.70
CA THR A 234 7.26 6.00 8.85
C THR A 234 8.55 6.58 9.45
N PHE A 235 8.57 7.87 9.76
CA PHE A 235 9.71 8.55 10.37
C PHE A 235 9.38 8.97 11.81
N PRO A 236 10.37 9.10 12.71
CA PRO A 236 10.16 9.62 14.06
C PRO A 236 9.49 11.00 14.11
N ALA A 237 9.81 11.86 13.14
CA ALA A 237 9.22 13.19 12.98
C ALA A 237 8.01 13.21 12.01
N GLY A 238 7.50 12.04 11.64
CA GLY A 238 6.38 11.84 10.72
C GLY A 238 6.74 11.96 9.23
N MET A 239 5.76 11.62 8.40
CA MET A 239 5.84 11.48 6.95
C MET A 239 6.21 12.77 6.23
N ARG A 240 5.99 13.94 6.86
CA ARG A 240 6.49 15.22 6.34
C ARG A 240 8.01 15.24 6.15
N THR A 241 8.76 14.43 6.90
CA THR A 241 10.21 14.23 6.69
C THR A 241 10.55 13.90 5.24
N LEU A 242 9.74 13.05 4.58
CA LEU A 242 9.94 12.69 3.17
C LEU A 242 9.73 13.90 2.23
N VAL A 243 8.70 14.71 2.52
CA VAL A 243 8.38 15.92 1.75
C VAL A 243 9.48 16.95 1.89
N ASP A 244 9.91 17.24 3.11
CA ASP A 244 10.94 18.25 3.37
C ASP A 244 12.27 17.88 2.70
N ARG A 245 12.60 16.58 2.66
CA ARG A 245 13.81 16.09 1.99
C ARG A 245 13.74 16.14 0.48
N LEU A 246 12.55 15.96 -0.12
CA LEU A 246 12.34 16.15 -1.55
C LEU A 246 12.47 17.62 -1.99
N VAL A 247 12.23 18.57 -1.09
CA VAL A 247 12.34 20.00 -1.40
C VAL A 247 13.79 20.50 -1.27
N GLN A 248 14.61 19.84 -0.44
CA GLN A 248 16.00 20.20 -0.20
C GLN A 248 17.01 19.57 -1.17
N GLY A 249 16.66 18.43 -1.79
CA GLY A 249 17.53 17.67 -2.70
C GLY A 249 17.25 17.94 -4.17
#